data_AF-A4J9H3-F1
#
_entry.id   AF-A4J9H3-F1
#
_cell.length_a   1.000
_cell.length_b   1.000
_cell.length_c   1.000
_cell.angle_alpha   90.00
_cell.angle_beta   90.00
_cell.angle_gamma   90.00
#
_symmetry.space_group_name_H-M   'P 1'
#
loop_
_entity.id
_entity.type
_entity.pdbx_description
1 polymer ?
#
loop_
_entity_poly.entity_id
_entity_poly.type
_entity_poly.pdbx_seq_one_letter_code
_entity_poly.pdbx_strand_id
1 'polypeptide(L)'
;MKDIEGMIRKNYELSKQLTPRNEVIYTDIVCYLRTSSLNELEVEELIQEILEIFLSTQSRGERIEQAIGTDYRSFCDSLIAAASVQPRRNKWHRTLANLEMWINTIIILWLIDLVFEHLPKMIQYKKPLLNYEVNAGFLISALLIVLAAIFTVKYIGKHSFSLSAKKSLRKRVGMISGFAVGTLFALLFVVSKELGSFVLFSAKLYQIAAGFVAMIIMIKGIQTINNIRS
;
A
#
# COMPACT_ATOMS: atom_id res chain seq x y z
N MET A 1 5.66 -8.26 22.81
CA MET A 1 5.68 -7.90 21.38
C MET A 1 4.24 -7.80 20.92
N LYS A 2 3.83 -6.69 20.29
CA LYS A 2 2.60 -6.70 19.50
C LYS A 2 3.01 -7.09 18.08
N ASP A 3 2.51 -8.23 17.62
CA ASP A 3 2.66 -8.70 16.24
C ASP A 3 1.72 -7.86 15.35
N ILE A 4 2.28 -7.08 14.41
CA ILE A 4 1.48 -6.19 13.54
C ILE A 4 0.51 -7.01 12.70
N GLU A 5 0.92 -8.15 12.14
CA GLU A 5 0.04 -9.03 11.38
C GLU A 5 -1.08 -9.58 12.28
N GLY A 6 -0.72 -9.99 13.50
CA GLY A 6 -1.67 -10.37 14.54
C GLY A 6 -2.65 -9.27 14.90
N MET A 7 -2.21 -8.01 14.99
CA MET A 7 -3.07 -6.85 15.24
C MET A 7 -4.02 -6.58 14.07
N ILE A 8 -3.51 -6.56 12.83
CA ILE A 8 -4.33 -6.39 11.63
C ILE A 8 -5.41 -7.46 11.58
N ARG A 9 -5.03 -8.73 11.84
CA ARG A 9 -5.97 -9.86 11.88
C ARG A 9 -7.00 -9.69 12.99
N LYS A 10 -6.57 -9.34 14.20
CA LYS A 10 -7.48 -9.10 15.34
C LYS A 10 -8.46 -7.97 15.04
N ASN A 11 -7.97 -6.83 14.55
CA ASN A 11 -8.77 -5.66 14.18
C ASN A 11 -9.78 -6.02 13.09
N TYR A 12 -9.36 -6.80 12.09
CA TYR A 12 -10.26 -7.30 11.05
C TYR A 12 -11.38 -8.19 11.63
N GLU A 13 -11.05 -9.16 12.47
CA GLU A 13 -12.06 -10.02 13.10
C GLU A 13 -13.03 -9.26 14.01
N LEU A 14 -12.54 -8.26 14.77
CA LEU A 14 -13.38 -7.39 15.59
C LEU A 14 -14.29 -6.49 14.73
N SER A 15 -13.77 -5.98 13.61
CA SER A 15 -14.54 -5.09 12.72
C SER A 15 -15.78 -5.77 12.12
N LYS A 16 -15.78 -7.10 11.97
CA LYS A 16 -16.94 -7.88 11.51
C LYS A 16 -18.13 -7.85 12.46
N GLN A 17 -17.93 -7.45 13.72
CA GLN A 17 -18.99 -7.34 14.72
C GLN A 17 -19.71 -5.98 14.67
N LEU A 18 -19.24 -5.05 13.84
CA LEU A 18 -19.87 -3.75 13.67
C LEU A 18 -21.22 -3.88 12.94
N THR A 19 -22.17 -3.06 13.34
CA THR A 19 -23.40 -2.89 12.57
C THR A 19 -23.08 -2.29 11.19
N PRO A 20 -23.89 -2.54 10.14
CA PRO A 20 -23.65 -2.01 8.80
C PRO A 20 -23.46 -0.49 8.75
N ARG A 21 -24.13 0.23 9.66
CA ARG A 21 -23.98 1.68 9.80
C ARG A 21 -22.60 2.06 10.35
N ASN A 22 -22.17 1.41 11.43
CA ASN A 22 -20.88 1.69 12.06
C ASN A 22 -19.71 1.23 11.19
N GLU A 23 -19.88 0.14 10.45
CA GLU A 23 -18.90 -0.39 9.50
C GLU A 23 -18.52 0.65 8.43
N VAL A 24 -19.48 1.39 7.87
CA VAL A 24 -19.22 2.44 6.87
C VAL A 24 -18.35 3.55 7.47
N ILE A 25 -18.71 4.06 8.65
CA ILE A 25 -17.95 5.14 9.32
C ILE A 25 -16.55 4.65 9.68
N TYR A 26 -16.46 3.45 10.26
CA TYR A 26 -15.20 2.82 10.63
C TYR A 26 -14.28 2.63 9.42
N THR A 27 -14.83 2.19 8.27
CA THR A 27 -14.06 2.04 7.03
C THR A 27 -13.44 3.37 6.58
N ASP A 28 -14.19 4.47 6.65
CA ASP A 28 -13.69 5.78 6.28
C ASP A 28 -12.56 6.27 7.21
N ILE A 29 -12.72 6.04 8.52
CA ILE A 29 -11.70 6.32 9.54
C ILE A 29 -10.43 5.52 9.25
N VAL A 30 -10.54 4.21 9.03
CA VAL A 30 -9.39 3.33 8.75
C VAL A 30 -8.67 3.76 7.47
N CYS A 31 -9.40 4.08 6.40
CA CYS A 31 -8.82 4.61 5.17
C CYS A 31 -8.07 5.92 5.40
N TYR A 32 -8.61 6.81 6.25
CA TYR A 32 -7.95 8.06 6.59
C TYR A 32 -6.66 7.83 7.40
N LEU A 33 -6.73 7.03 8.48
CA LEU A 33 -5.60 6.74 9.35
C LEU A 33 -4.45 6.03 8.63
N ARG A 34 -4.75 5.02 7.78
CA ARG A 34 -3.74 4.27 7.02
C ARG A 34 -3.02 5.11 5.96
N THR A 35 -3.55 6.28 5.61
CA THR A 35 -2.89 7.24 4.70
C THR A 35 -2.25 8.42 5.41
N SER A 36 -2.27 8.41 6.75
CA SER A 36 -1.69 9.45 7.59
C SER A 36 -0.15 9.42 7.60
N SER A 37 0.45 10.32 8.37
CA SER A 37 1.90 10.37 8.57
C SER A 37 2.42 9.33 9.56
N LEU A 38 1.55 8.63 10.28
CA LEU A 38 1.90 7.64 11.29
C LEU A 38 2.53 6.38 10.68
N ASN A 39 3.25 5.62 11.50
CA ASN A 39 3.74 4.30 11.12
C ASN A 39 2.64 3.22 11.28
N GLU A 40 2.85 2.05 10.69
CA GLU A 40 1.83 1.00 10.64
C GLU A 40 1.39 0.50 12.02
N LEU A 41 2.32 0.37 12.97
CA LEU A 41 2.01 -0.04 14.33
C LEU A 41 1.13 1.01 15.03
N GLU A 42 1.50 2.29 14.95
CA GLU A 42 0.71 3.39 15.52
C GLU A 42 -0.70 3.44 14.93
N VAL A 43 -0.81 3.24 13.61
CA VAL A 43 -2.10 3.19 12.94
C VAL A 43 -2.94 2.03 13.46
N GLU A 44 -2.39 0.82 13.54
CA GLU A 44 -3.16 -0.35 13.98
C GLU A 44 -3.48 -0.33 15.48
N GLU A 45 -2.68 0.36 16.31
CA GLU A 45 -3.02 0.66 17.70
C GLU A 45 -4.22 1.59 17.80
N LEU A 46 -4.20 2.72 17.07
CA LEU A 46 -5.35 3.64 17.02
C LEU A 46 -6.60 2.97 16.47
N ILE A 47 -6.46 2.13 15.43
CA ILE A 47 -7.58 1.37 14.87
C ILE A 47 -8.18 0.44 15.94
N GLN A 48 -7.35 -0.23 16.73
CA GLN A 48 -7.84 -1.10 17.80
C GLN A 48 -8.59 -0.29 18.88
N GLU A 49 -8.04 0.84 19.31
CA GLU A 49 -8.69 1.74 20.29
C GLU A 49 -10.04 2.25 19.78
N ILE A 50 -10.10 2.63 18.50
CA ILE A 50 -11.35 3.07 17.85
C ILE A 50 -12.36 1.92 17.78
N LEU A 51 -11.93 0.69 17.46
CA LEU A 51 -12.82 -0.47 17.48
C LEU A 51 -13.43 -0.70 18.86
N GLU A 52 -12.65 -0.55 19.92
CA GLU A 52 -13.15 -0.68 21.30
C GLU A 52 -14.20 0.40 21.63
N ILE A 53 -13.98 1.65 21.20
CA ILE A 53 -14.98 2.73 21.31
C ILE A 53 -16.25 2.37 20.54
N PHE A 54 -16.12 1.87 19.30
CA PHE A 54 -17.25 1.52 18.45
C PHE A 54 -18.09 0.39 19.04
N LEU A 55 -17.45 -0.71 19.44
CA LEU A 55 -18.13 -1.88 19.98
C LEU A 55 -18.77 -1.58 21.34
N SER A 56 -18.11 -0.82 22.21
CA SER A 56 -18.66 -0.44 23.52
C SER A 56 -19.84 0.53 23.39
N THR A 57 -19.79 1.48 22.44
CA THR A 57 -20.91 2.39 22.18
C THR A 57 -22.10 1.64 21.58
N GLN A 58 -21.82 0.73 20.64
CA GLN A 58 -22.82 -0.14 20.04
C GLN A 58 -23.49 -1.06 21.07
N SER A 59 -22.75 -1.62 22.03
CA SER A 59 -23.32 -2.50 23.06
C SER A 59 -24.24 -1.77 24.03
N ARG A 60 -24.03 -0.45 24.23
CA ARG A 60 -24.94 0.43 24.98
C ARG A 60 -26.17 0.87 24.16
N GLY A 61 -26.27 0.52 22.88
CA GLY A 61 -27.33 0.99 22.00
C GLY A 61 -27.20 2.47 21.61
N GLU A 62 -26.04 3.07 21.88
CA GLU A 62 -25.75 4.47 21.61
C GLU A 62 -25.30 4.67 20.17
N ARG A 63 -25.45 5.91 19.69
CA ARG A 63 -24.94 6.28 18.37
C ARG A 63 -23.47 6.63 18.47
N ILE A 64 -22.65 6.19 17.52
CA ILE A 64 -21.21 6.46 17.57
C ILE A 64 -20.89 7.97 17.59
N GLU A 65 -21.74 8.80 16.97
CA GLU A 65 -21.57 10.25 16.98
C GLU A 65 -21.69 10.86 18.39
N GLN A 66 -22.30 10.17 19.34
CA GLN A 66 -22.35 10.58 20.76
C GLN A 66 -20.99 10.35 21.45
N ALA A 67 -20.20 9.38 20.98
CA ALA A 67 -18.90 9.06 21.57
C ALA A 67 -17.74 9.84 20.92
N ILE A 68 -17.74 9.98 19.59
CA ILE A 68 -16.61 10.57 18.83
C ILE A 68 -16.96 11.87 18.11
N GLY A 69 -18.21 12.35 18.22
CA GLY A 69 -18.71 13.51 17.48
C GLY A 69 -19.12 13.19 16.04
N THR A 70 -19.62 14.21 15.34
CA THR A 70 -20.07 14.12 13.94
C THR A 70 -18.96 14.47 12.94
N ASP A 71 -17.88 15.13 13.39
CA ASP A 71 -16.71 15.44 12.57
C ASP A 71 -15.63 14.37 12.76
N TYR A 72 -15.76 13.28 12.01
CA TYR A 72 -14.82 12.16 12.05
C TYR A 72 -13.41 12.54 11.58
N ARG A 73 -13.28 13.57 10.74
CA ARG A 73 -11.97 14.05 10.29
C ARG A 73 -11.26 14.74 11.46
N SER A 74 -11.94 15.68 12.11
CA SER A 74 -11.37 16.36 13.28
C SER A 74 -11.03 15.38 14.40
N PHE A 75 -11.86 14.35 14.59
CA PHE A 75 -11.54 13.25 15.51
C PHE A 75 -10.23 12.54 15.12
N CYS A 76 -10.10 12.08 13.87
CA CYS A 76 -8.88 11.42 13.41
C CYS A 76 -7.64 12.33 13.50
N ASP A 77 -7.78 13.60 13.10
CA ASP A 77 -6.69 14.57 13.14
C ASP A 77 -6.18 14.78 14.58
N SER A 78 -7.08 14.77 15.56
CA SER A 78 -6.71 14.86 16.99
C SER A 78 -5.91 13.65 17.47
N LEU A 79 -6.30 12.43 17.05
CA LEU A 79 -5.59 11.20 17.38
C LEU A 79 -4.21 11.15 16.71
N ILE A 80 -4.13 11.56 15.44
CA ILE A 80 -2.86 11.66 14.71
C ILE A 80 -1.92 12.65 15.39
N ALA A 81 -2.43 13.83 15.79
CA ALA A 81 -1.65 14.82 16.50
C ALA A 81 -1.11 14.26 17.83
N ALA A 82 -1.97 13.62 18.62
CA ALA A 82 -1.57 13.01 19.89
C ALA A 82 -0.53 11.90 19.74
N ALA A 83 -0.66 11.04 18.72
CA ALA A 83 0.30 9.99 18.42
C ALA A 83 1.65 10.57 17.93
N SER A 84 1.61 11.62 17.09
CA SER A 84 2.81 12.22 16.49
C SER A 84 3.74 12.93 17.48
N VAL A 85 3.25 13.32 18.66
CA VAL A 85 4.04 13.99 19.70
C VAL A 85 4.87 12.99 20.52
N GLN A 86 4.52 11.70 20.50
CA GLN A 86 5.28 10.70 21.26
C GLN A 86 6.63 10.43 20.57
N PRO A 87 7.78 10.50 21.28
CA PRO A 87 9.10 10.18 20.73
C PRO A 87 9.30 8.67 20.46
N ARG A 88 8.22 7.90 20.36
CA ARG A 88 8.24 6.46 20.26
C ARG A 88 8.52 6.02 18.83
N ARG A 89 9.82 5.83 18.58
CA ARG A 89 10.40 4.75 17.75
C ARG A 89 10.82 5.14 16.31
N ASN A 90 11.99 4.60 15.98
CA ASN A 90 12.90 4.90 14.87
C ASN A 90 12.26 5.13 13.49
N LYS A 91 12.59 6.26 12.85
CA LYS A 91 12.36 6.55 11.41
C LYS A 91 12.78 5.39 10.48
N TRP A 92 13.76 4.60 10.92
CA TRP A 92 14.29 3.43 10.21
C TRP A 92 13.26 2.33 9.94
N HIS A 93 12.28 2.10 10.83
CA HIS A 93 11.25 1.08 10.59
C HIS A 93 10.39 1.47 9.38
N ARG A 94 9.98 2.74 9.31
CA ARG A 94 9.17 3.26 8.20
C ARG A 94 9.93 3.21 6.87
N THR A 95 11.22 3.54 6.86
CA THR A 95 12.01 3.47 5.63
C THR A 95 12.19 2.04 5.14
N LEU A 96 12.41 1.08 6.04
CA LEU A 96 12.55 -0.34 5.68
C LEU A 96 11.24 -0.94 5.18
N ALA A 97 10.11 -0.66 5.84
CA ALA A 97 8.79 -1.11 5.39
C ALA A 97 8.44 -0.54 4.00
N ASN A 98 8.74 0.74 3.76
CA ASN A 98 8.59 1.34 2.44
C ASN A 98 9.46 0.60 1.41
N LEU A 99 10.75 0.38 1.70
CA LEU A 99 11.66 -0.32 0.79
C LEU A 99 11.19 -1.73 0.43
N GLU A 100 10.66 -2.47 1.40
CA GLU A 100 10.06 -3.79 1.17
C GLU A 100 8.87 -3.71 0.20
N MET A 101 7.97 -2.75 0.39
CA MET A 101 6.86 -2.48 -0.52
C MET A 101 7.36 -2.15 -1.95
N TRP A 102 8.40 -1.32 -2.08
CA TRP A 102 9.00 -0.99 -3.38
C TRP A 102 9.56 -2.23 -4.08
N ILE A 103 10.32 -3.08 -3.37
CA ILE A 103 10.93 -4.28 -3.94
C ILE A 103 9.86 -5.29 -4.36
N ASN A 104 8.84 -5.54 -3.53
CA ASN A 104 7.74 -6.43 -3.89
C ASN A 104 7.00 -5.95 -5.14
N THR A 105 6.79 -4.63 -5.26
CA THR A 105 6.14 -4.05 -6.45
C THR A 105 6.99 -4.26 -7.70
N ILE A 106 8.32 -4.03 -7.60
CA ILE A 106 9.25 -4.25 -8.72
C ILE A 106 9.28 -5.72 -9.13
N ILE A 107 9.26 -6.66 -8.18
CA ILE A 107 9.22 -8.10 -8.45
C ILE A 107 7.95 -8.47 -9.23
N ILE A 108 6.78 -7.97 -8.81
CA ILE A 108 5.52 -8.23 -9.51
C ILE A 108 5.58 -7.71 -10.95
N LEU A 109 6.08 -6.49 -11.15
CA LEU A 109 6.24 -5.92 -12.49
C LEU A 109 7.22 -6.71 -13.35
N TRP A 110 8.33 -7.19 -12.77
CA TRP A 110 9.28 -8.04 -13.47
C TRP A 110 8.67 -9.40 -13.86
N LEU A 111 7.86 -10.01 -12.99
CA LEU A 111 7.14 -11.24 -13.30
C LEU A 111 6.10 -11.05 -14.42
N ILE A 112 5.40 -9.91 -14.42
CA ILE A 112 4.48 -9.56 -15.52
C ILE A 112 5.26 -9.45 -16.83
N ASP A 113 6.36 -8.69 -16.85
CA ASP A 113 7.21 -8.57 -18.04
C ASP A 113 7.73 -9.92 -18.53
N LEU A 114 8.17 -10.78 -17.60
CA LEU A 114 8.62 -12.14 -17.91
C LEU A 114 7.51 -12.95 -18.59
N VAL A 115 6.27 -12.86 -18.10
CA VAL A 115 5.13 -13.64 -18.64
C VAL A 115 4.66 -13.11 -19.99
N PHE A 116 4.57 -11.79 -20.16
CA PHE A 116 3.95 -11.17 -21.33
C PHE A 116 4.93 -10.84 -22.46
N GLU A 117 6.20 -10.61 -22.15
CA GLU A 117 7.21 -10.21 -23.15
C GLU A 117 8.26 -11.31 -23.37
N HIS A 118 8.79 -11.89 -22.28
CA HIS A 118 9.95 -12.80 -22.36
C HIS A 118 9.58 -14.25 -22.69
N LEU A 119 8.57 -14.83 -22.01
CA LEU A 119 8.11 -16.20 -22.27
C LEU A 119 7.60 -16.42 -23.70
N PRO A 120 6.79 -15.53 -24.30
CA PRO A 120 6.32 -15.70 -25.67
C PRO A 120 7.47 -15.75 -26.68
N LYS A 121 8.53 -14.95 -26.48
CA LYS A 121 9.74 -14.99 -27.30
C LYS A 121 10.45 -16.34 -27.18
N MET A 122 10.57 -16.92 -25.99
CA MET A 122 11.16 -18.26 -25.80
C MET A 122 10.40 -19.34 -26.58
N ILE A 123 9.07 -19.26 -26.57
CA ILE A 123 8.20 -20.19 -27.31
C ILE A 123 8.36 -19.98 -28.82
N GLN A 124 8.31 -18.73 -29.29
CA GLN A 124 8.42 -18.37 -30.70
C GLN A 124 9.77 -18.77 -31.30
N TYR A 125 10.87 -18.47 -30.62
CA TYR A 125 12.23 -18.74 -31.09
C TYR A 125 12.73 -20.16 -30.76
N LYS A 126 11.92 -20.97 -30.05
CA LYS A 126 12.25 -22.34 -29.60
C LYS A 126 13.63 -22.47 -28.95
N LYS A 127 14.05 -21.42 -28.24
CA LYS A 127 15.36 -21.35 -27.57
C LYS A 127 15.17 -20.90 -26.13
N PRO A 128 15.89 -21.50 -25.17
CA PRO A 128 15.88 -21.02 -23.81
C PRO A 128 16.61 -19.67 -23.75
N LEU A 129 15.85 -18.57 -23.78
CA LEU A 129 16.37 -17.22 -23.56
C LEU A 129 16.58 -17.01 -22.06
N LEU A 130 17.65 -17.60 -21.53
CA LEU A 130 18.00 -17.49 -20.12
C LEU A 130 18.55 -16.11 -19.74
N ASN A 131 19.03 -15.35 -20.73
CA ASN A 131 19.45 -13.98 -20.55
C ASN A 131 18.23 -13.07 -20.59
N TYR A 132 18.13 -12.19 -19.60
CA TYR A 132 17.10 -11.17 -19.49
C TYR A 132 17.78 -9.80 -19.53
N GLU A 133 17.26 -8.94 -20.39
CA GLU A 133 17.78 -7.59 -20.61
C GLU A 133 16.92 -6.61 -19.83
N VAL A 134 17.53 -5.94 -18.86
CA VAL A 134 16.87 -4.92 -18.07
C VAL A 134 16.98 -3.59 -18.81
N ASN A 135 15.84 -3.10 -19.30
CA ASN A 135 15.79 -1.89 -20.12
C ASN A 135 15.44 -0.67 -19.26
N ALA A 136 15.96 0.50 -19.62
CA ALA A 136 15.66 1.75 -18.93
C ALA A 136 14.14 2.06 -18.95
N GLY A 137 13.46 1.74 -20.05
CA GLY A 137 12.00 1.89 -20.16
C GLY A 137 11.21 1.10 -19.11
N PHE A 138 11.66 -0.10 -18.75
CA PHE A 138 11.03 -0.90 -17.70
C PHE A 138 11.16 -0.22 -16.32
N LEU A 139 12.37 0.22 -15.96
CA LEU A 139 12.61 0.86 -14.65
C LEU A 139 11.84 2.19 -14.51
N ILE A 140 11.82 3.01 -15.56
CA ILE A 140 11.07 4.27 -15.56
C ILE A 140 9.57 4.02 -15.43
N SER A 141 9.05 3.04 -16.19
CA SER A 141 7.63 2.67 -16.12
C SER A 141 7.26 2.14 -14.73
N ALA A 142 8.10 1.28 -14.15
CA ALA A 142 7.89 0.76 -12.80
C ALA A 142 7.84 1.88 -11.76
N LEU A 143 8.79 2.83 -11.82
CA LEU A 143 8.81 3.99 -10.92
C LEU A 143 7.53 4.83 -11.04
N LEU A 144 7.09 5.14 -12.27
CA LEU A 144 5.90 5.95 -12.51
C LEU A 144 4.62 5.24 -12.05
N ILE A 145 4.52 3.92 -12.25
CA ILE A 145 3.39 3.11 -11.74
C ILE A 145 3.32 3.19 -10.22
N VAL A 146 4.44 3.02 -9.52
CA VAL A 146 4.42 3.07 -8.04
C VAL A 146 4.06 4.47 -7.54
N LEU A 147 4.61 5.52 -8.14
CA LEU A 147 4.26 6.90 -7.77
C LEU A 147 2.77 7.18 -7.98
N ALA A 148 2.20 6.73 -9.10
CA ALA A 148 0.77 6.87 -9.39
C ALA A 148 -0.10 6.07 -8.40
N ALA A 149 0.32 4.86 -8.03
CA ALA A 149 -0.37 4.05 -7.04
C ALA A 149 -0.36 4.72 -5.65
N ILE A 150 0.79 5.19 -5.18
CA ILE A 150 0.92 5.92 -3.91
C ILE A 150 0.06 7.17 -3.91
N PHE A 151 0.11 7.96 -4.99
CA PHE A 151 -0.72 9.16 -5.14
C PHE A 151 -2.21 8.84 -5.05
N THR A 152 -2.66 7.82 -5.79
CA THR A 152 -4.06 7.40 -5.83
C THR A 152 -4.55 6.94 -4.45
N VAL A 153 -3.79 6.08 -3.77
CA VAL A 153 -4.14 5.60 -2.42
C VAL A 153 -4.21 6.77 -1.44
N LYS A 154 -3.22 7.67 -1.43
CA LYS A 154 -3.21 8.84 -0.54
C LYS A 154 -4.37 9.79 -0.82
N TYR A 155 -4.70 10.01 -2.09
CA TYR A 155 -5.82 10.86 -2.47
C TYR A 155 -7.16 10.28 -1.98
N ILE A 156 -7.37 8.97 -2.20
CA ILE A 156 -8.59 8.28 -1.77
C ILE A 156 -8.70 8.28 -0.24
N GLY A 157 -7.63 7.91 0.48
CA GLY A 157 -7.65 7.87 1.94
C GLY A 157 -7.87 9.25 2.56
N LYS A 158 -7.18 10.29 2.08
CA LYS A 158 -7.36 11.68 2.59
C LYS A 158 -8.77 12.22 2.35
N HIS A 159 -9.47 11.72 1.34
CA HIS A 159 -10.83 12.14 0.99
C HIS A 159 -11.91 11.10 1.34
N SER A 160 -11.60 10.05 2.11
CA SER A 160 -12.51 8.94 2.44
C SER A 160 -13.89 9.40 2.88
N PHE A 161 -13.96 10.26 3.90
CA PHE A 161 -15.21 10.81 4.44
C PHE A 161 -16.06 11.55 3.38
N SER A 162 -15.41 12.31 2.48
CA SER A 162 -16.11 13.06 1.43
C SER A 162 -16.63 12.14 0.31
N LEU A 163 -15.88 11.08 0.01
CA LEU A 163 -16.26 10.07 -0.99
C LEU A 163 -17.45 9.24 -0.49
N SER A 164 -17.45 8.88 0.79
CA SER A 164 -18.55 8.16 1.43
C SER A 164 -19.82 8.99 1.50
N ALA A 165 -19.72 10.26 1.89
CA ALA A 165 -20.86 11.17 1.99
C ALA A 165 -21.55 11.48 0.64
N LYS A 166 -20.81 11.48 -0.48
CA LYS A 166 -21.33 11.88 -1.80
C LYS A 166 -21.13 10.75 -2.83
N LYS A 167 -22.18 9.94 -3.03
CA LYS A 167 -22.17 8.83 -4.02
C LYS A 167 -21.77 9.26 -5.44
N SER A 168 -22.22 10.44 -5.89
CA SER A 168 -21.84 11.01 -7.19
C SER A 168 -20.36 11.40 -7.27
N LEU A 169 -19.80 11.93 -6.18
CA LEU A 169 -18.38 12.24 -6.07
C LEU A 169 -17.54 10.97 -6.08
N ARG A 170 -17.92 9.93 -5.33
CA ARG A 170 -17.24 8.61 -5.34
C ARG A 170 -17.19 8.01 -6.74
N LYS A 171 -18.33 8.01 -7.44
CA LYS A 171 -18.40 7.51 -8.83
C LYS A 171 -17.51 8.35 -9.75
N ARG A 172 -17.54 9.68 -9.63
CA ARG A 172 -16.73 10.59 -10.45
C ARG A 172 -15.23 10.39 -10.19
N VAL A 173 -14.82 10.32 -8.93
CA VAL A 173 -13.41 10.10 -8.53
C VAL A 173 -12.93 8.73 -9.00
N GLY A 174 -13.72 7.67 -8.79
CA GLY A 174 -13.38 6.33 -9.27
C GLY A 174 -13.26 6.23 -10.79
N MET A 175 -14.13 6.93 -11.53
CA MET A 175 -14.07 6.99 -12.99
C MET A 175 -12.85 7.78 -13.48
N ILE A 176 -12.58 8.95 -12.88
CA ILE A 176 -11.41 9.77 -13.23
C ILE A 176 -10.12 9.04 -12.88
N SER A 177 -10.02 8.41 -11.70
CA SER A 177 -8.83 7.65 -11.31
C SER A 177 -8.63 6.44 -12.22
N GLY A 178 -9.70 5.72 -12.57
CA GLY A 178 -9.63 4.59 -13.50
C GLY A 178 -9.15 5.03 -14.89
N PHE A 179 -9.70 6.11 -15.44
CA PHE A 179 -9.28 6.64 -16.73
C PHE A 179 -7.84 7.16 -16.70
N ALA A 180 -7.44 7.87 -15.65
CA ALA A 180 -6.08 8.38 -15.48
C ALA A 180 -5.06 7.23 -15.41
N VAL A 181 -5.35 6.19 -14.62
CA VAL A 181 -4.49 5.00 -14.52
C VAL A 181 -4.41 4.28 -15.86
N GLY A 182 -5.53 4.04 -16.54
CA GLY A 182 -5.54 3.40 -17.86
C GLY A 182 -4.76 4.20 -18.91
N THR A 183 -4.91 5.52 -18.93
CA THR A 183 -4.17 6.41 -19.83
C THR A 183 -2.67 6.39 -19.52
N LEU A 184 -2.29 6.42 -18.24
CA LEU A 184 -0.90 6.29 -17.81
C LEU A 184 -0.30 4.97 -18.28
N PHE A 185 -1.00 3.84 -18.10
CA PHE A 185 -0.54 2.54 -18.57
C PHE A 185 -0.33 2.51 -20.09
N ALA A 186 -1.27 3.07 -20.87
CA ALA A 186 -1.14 3.13 -22.32
C ALA A 186 0.07 3.97 -22.75
N LEU A 187 0.29 5.13 -22.13
CA LEU A 187 1.45 5.98 -22.41
C LEU A 187 2.76 5.30 -22.02
N LEU A 188 2.83 4.67 -20.85
CA LEU A 188 4.01 3.94 -20.40
C LEU A 188 4.33 2.76 -21.31
N PHE A 189 3.31 2.06 -21.83
CA PHE A 189 3.52 0.98 -22.80
C PHE A 189 4.10 1.48 -24.13
N VAL A 190 3.70 2.67 -24.60
CA VAL A 190 4.29 3.28 -25.80
C VAL A 190 5.74 3.71 -25.51
N VAL A 191 5.97 4.38 -24.37
CA VAL A 191 7.31 4.83 -23.97
C VAL A 191 8.26 3.64 -23.73
N SER A 192 7.77 2.53 -23.18
CA SER A 192 8.59 1.34 -22.95
C SER A 192 9.03 0.67 -24.25
N LYS A 193 8.23 0.77 -25.32
CA LYS A 193 8.65 0.33 -26.66
C LYS A 193 9.76 1.20 -27.25
N GLU A 194 9.63 2.53 -27.15
CA GLU A 194 10.63 3.47 -27.68
C GLU A 194 11.94 3.43 -26.87
N LEU A 195 11.86 3.31 -25.54
CA LEU A 195 13.03 3.20 -24.67
C LEU A 195 13.52 1.76 -24.47
N GLY A 196 12.90 0.79 -25.13
CA GLY A 196 13.24 -0.63 -25.05
C GLY A 196 14.58 -0.96 -25.71
N SER A 197 15.12 -0.08 -26.54
CA SER A 197 16.46 -0.23 -27.14
C SER A 197 17.60 0.08 -26.16
N PHE A 198 17.32 0.79 -25.06
CA PHE A 198 18.33 1.15 -24.06
C PHE A 198 18.44 0.06 -23.00
N VAL A 199 19.23 -0.96 -23.32
CA VAL A 199 19.61 -2.04 -22.39
C VAL A 199 20.61 -1.50 -21.37
N LEU A 200 20.26 -1.55 -20.08
CA LEU A 200 21.15 -1.13 -19.00
C LEU A 200 22.14 -2.24 -18.67
N PHE A 201 21.64 -3.46 -18.48
CA PHE A 201 22.44 -4.65 -18.26
C PHE A 201 21.68 -5.91 -18.69
N SER A 202 22.43 -6.97 -18.96
CA SER A 202 21.90 -8.29 -19.22
C SER A 202 22.38 -9.25 -18.14
N ALA A 203 21.47 -10.04 -17.59
CA ALA A 203 21.79 -11.04 -16.57
C ALA A 203 20.93 -12.29 -16.78
N LYS A 204 21.39 -13.43 -16.27
CA LYS A 204 20.58 -14.64 -16.35
C LYS A 204 19.37 -14.51 -15.42
N LEU A 205 18.22 -15.02 -15.83
CA LEU A 205 16.96 -14.95 -15.07
C LEU A 205 17.12 -15.39 -13.60
N TYR A 206 17.85 -16.48 -13.37
CA TYR A 206 18.09 -16.98 -12.02
C TYR A 206 18.98 -16.04 -11.17
N GLN A 207 19.87 -15.26 -11.80
CA GLN A 207 20.70 -14.28 -11.08
C GLN A 207 19.86 -13.10 -10.60
N ILE A 208 18.93 -12.63 -11.45
CA ILE A 208 17.98 -11.58 -11.09
C ILE A 208 17.07 -12.07 -9.95
N ALA A 209 16.50 -13.27 -10.09
CA ALA A 209 15.66 -13.87 -9.04
C ALA A 209 16.43 -14.04 -7.72
N ALA A 210 17.67 -14.54 -7.76
CA ALA A 210 18.53 -14.67 -6.59
C ALA A 210 18.82 -13.30 -5.94
N GLY A 211 19.02 -12.26 -6.75
CA GLY A 211 19.19 -10.88 -6.28
C GLY A 211 17.97 -10.38 -5.49
N PHE A 212 16.76 -10.56 -6.03
CA PHE A 212 15.52 -10.20 -5.33
C PHE A 212 15.35 -10.95 -4.01
N VAL A 213 15.59 -12.27 -4.00
CA VAL A 213 15.52 -13.08 -2.78
C VAL A 213 16.54 -12.61 -1.74
N ALA A 214 17.77 -12.32 -2.15
CA ALA A 214 18.80 -11.80 -1.26
C ALA A 214 18.42 -10.44 -0.65
N MET A 215 17.85 -9.53 -1.46
CA MET A 215 17.37 -8.23 -0.98
C MET A 215 16.24 -8.38 0.07
N ILE A 216 15.28 -9.27 -0.17
CA ILE A 216 14.19 -9.54 0.78
C ILE A 216 14.73 -10.10 2.10
N ILE A 217 15.63 -11.09 2.02
CA ILE A 217 16.26 -11.68 3.22
C ILE A 217 17.04 -10.61 3.99
N MET A 218 17.78 -9.75 3.30
CA MET A 218 18.54 -8.66 3.94
C MET A 218 17.63 -7.68 4.67
N ILE A 219 16.52 -7.25 4.04
CA ILE A 219 15.56 -6.33 4.65
C ILE A 219 14.92 -6.95 5.89
N LYS A 220 14.45 -8.21 5.77
CA LYS A 220 13.86 -8.94 6.90
C LYS A 220 14.86 -9.14 8.03
N GLY A 221 16.12 -9.41 7.70
CA GLY A 221 17.21 -9.51 8.68
C GLY A 221 17.45 -8.18 9.42
N ILE A 222 17.53 -7.07 8.71
CA ILE A 222 17.71 -5.73 9.30
C ILE A 222 16.50 -5.37 10.17
N GLN A 223 15.28 -5.62 9.70
CA GLN A 223 14.07 -5.41 10.48
C GLN A 223 14.09 -6.23 11.78
N THR A 224 14.49 -7.51 11.71
CA THR A 224 14.61 -8.39 12.88
C THR A 224 15.63 -7.86 13.89
N ILE A 225 16.82 -7.46 13.44
CA ILE A 225 17.88 -6.90 14.30
C ILE A 225 17.44 -5.59 14.96
N ASN A 226 16.81 -4.69 14.20
CA ASN A 226 16.30 -3.43 14.72
C ASN A 226 15.19 -3.66 15.75
N ASN A 227 14.34 -4.67 15.53
CA ASN A 227 13.25 -5.00 16.45
C ASN A 227 13.74 -5.63 17.76
N ILE A 228 14.89 -6.34 17.75
CA ILE A 228 15.54 -6.86 18.97
C ILE A 228 16.15 -5.72 19.81
N ARG A 229 16.58 -4.63 19.18
CA ARG A 229 17.23 -3.48 19.86
C ARG A 229 16.27 -2.43 20.43
N SER A 230 14.96 -2.55 20.20
CA SER A 230 13.96 -1.50 20.51
C SER A 230 12.79 -1.98 21.36
#